data_AF-A0A2R3QRL0-F1
#
_entry.id   AF-A0A2R3QRL0-F1
#
_cell.length_a   1.000
_cell.length_b   1.000
_cell.length_c   1.000
_cell.angle_alpha   90.00
_cell.angle_beta   90.00
_cell.angle_gamma   90.00
#
_symmetry.space_group_name_H-M   'P 1'
#
loop_
_entity.id
_entity.type
_entity.pdbx_description
1 polymer ?
#
loop_
_entity_poly.entity_id
_entity_poly.type
_entity_poly.pdbx_seq_one_letter_code
_entity_poly.pdbx_strand_id
1 'polypeptide(L)'
;MAHESKPDPVEDYRNIQREVKEWEKYLNDNVGYFAFTFAVASLGTSMPQLWAMISLVFIVAGHVVNKKGKMATLERVVALRKKSDSEYYAFVEKEARRTISVKRSIPFVIGYVTLVVIMLAPALMPGDWVSFLYGGKPYLDFSTLTLRHGVEI
;
A
#
# COMPACT_ATOMS: atom_id res chain seq x y z
N MET A 1 8.47 35.52 -12.70
CA MET A 1 9.71 35.12 -12.00
C MET A 1 9.28 34.59 -10.65
N ALA A 2 9.34 33.27 -10.46
CA ALA A 2 9.02 32.66 -9.16
C ALA A 2 10.13 33.04 -8.18
N HIS A 3 9.78 33.71 -7.09
CA HIS A 3 10.70 33.91 -5.97
C HIS A 3 11.18 32.52 -5.52
N GLU A 4 12.45 32.20 -5.75
CA GLU A 4 13.11 31.13 -5.00
C GLU A 4 13.16 31.59 -3.55
N SER A 5 12.15 31.19 -2.77
CA SER A 5 12.17 31.34 -1.33
C SER A 5 13.43 30.65 -0.82
N LYS A 6 14.22 31.34 -0.01
CA LYS A 6 15.37 30.74 0.66
C LYS A 6 14.88 29.47 1.40
N PRO A 7 15.61 28.34 1.31
CA PRO A 7 15.22 27.12 1.98
C PRO A 7 15.11 27.38 3.50
N ASP A 8 13.92 27.15 4.05
CA ASP A 8 13.67 27.21 5.49
C ASP A 8 13.50 25.77 6.02
N PRO A 9 14.51 25.24 6.75
CA PRO A 9 14.49 23.90 7.32
C PRO A 9 13.25 23.60 8.15
N VAL A 10 12.79 24.60 8.90
CA VAL A 10 11.75 24.44 9.90
C VAL A 10 10.38 24.42 9.22
N GLU A 11 10.19 25.29 8.23
CA GLU A 11 8.96 25.35 7.45
C GLU A 11 8.82 24.12 6.54
N ASP A 12 9.88 23.74 5.82
CA ASP A 12 9.91 22.54 4.98
C ASP A 12 9.58 21.28 5.80
N TYR A 13 10.19 21.16 6.99
CA TYR A 13 9.93 20.05 7.90
C TYR A 13 8.48 20.00 8.38
N ARG A 14 7.90 21.15 8.79
CA ARG A 14 6.50 21.22 9.24
C ARG A 14 5.54 20.85 8.12
N ASN A 15 5.79 21.30 6.91
CA ASN A 15 4.98 21.00 5.73
C ASN A 15 5.02 19.49 5.42
N ILE A 16 6.22 18.89 5.44
CA ILE A 16 6.39 17.44 5.25
C ILE A 16 5.65 16.64 6.32
N GLN A 17 5.77 17.02 7.60
CA GLN A 17 5.06 16.32 8.67
C GLN A 17 3.54 16.41 8.51
N ARG A 18 3.04 17.57 8.07
CA ARG A 18 1.60 17.75 7.81
C ARG A 18 1.14 16.87 6.66
N GLU A 19 1.87 16.86 5.55
CA GLU A 19 1.59 16.02 4.38
C GLU A 19 1.61 14.53 4.74
N VAL A 20 2.62 14.07 5.48
CA VAL A 20 2.72 12.68 5.95
C VAL A 20 1.52 12.34 6.84
N LYS A 21 1.14 13.21 7.77
CA LYS A 21 -0.02 12.97 8.65
C LYS A 21 -1.34 12.92 7.88
N GLU A 22 -1.54 13.81 6.91
CA GLU A 22 -2.71 13.80 6.04
C GLU A 22 -2.76 12.56 5.16
N TRP A 23 -1.60 12.08 4.70
CA TRP A 23 -1.46 10.84 3.95
C TRP A 23 -1.77 9.62 4.81
N GLU A 24 -1.22 9.53 6.02
CA GLU A 24 -1.51 8.46 6.97
C GLU A 24 -3.00 8.41 7.30
N LYS A 25 -3.63 9.58 7.52
CA LYS A 25 -5.07 9.66 7.76
C LYS A 25 -5.88 9.17 6.55
N TYR A 26 -5.52 9.61 5.35
CA TYR A 26 -6.17 9.15 4.11
C TYR A 26 -6.06 7.63 3.93
N LEU A 27 -4.86 7.07 4.18
CA LEU A 27 -4.63 5.63 4.07
C LEU A 27 -5.49 4.84 5.05
N ASN A 28 -5.67 5.31 6.27
CA ASN A 28 -6.48 4.60 7.25
C ASN A 28 -7.98 4.76 7.03
N ASP A 29 -8.44 6.00 6.95
CA ASP A 29 -9.86 6.34 6.99
C ASP A 29 -10.55 5.98 5.68
N ASN A 30 -9.87 6.14 4.55
CA ASN A 30 -10.44 5.76 3.26
C ASN A 30 -9.95 4.38 2.88
N VAL A 31 -8.64 4.22 2.64
CA VAL A 31 -8.14 3.02 1.98
C VAL A 31 -8.27 1.79 2.88
N GLY A 32 -7.97 1.91 4.18
CA GLY A 32 -8.07 0.81 5.15
C GLY A 32 -9.50 0.34 5.38
N TYR A 33 -10.42 1.26 5.67
CA TYR A 33 -11.83 0.89 5.87
C TYR A 33 -12.49 0.38 4.58
N PHE A 34 -12.19 0.96 3.41
CA PHE A 34 -12.68 0.42 2.14
C PHE A 34 -12.08 -0.95 1.85
N ALA A 35 -10.79 -1.16 2.10
CA ALA A 35 -10.14 -2.46 1.91
C ALA A 35 -10.76 -3.54 2.80
N PHE A 36 -10.99 -3.23 4.07
CA PHE A 36 -11.66 -4.15 4.99
C PHE A 36 -13.10 -4.45 4.56
N THR A 37 -13.85 -3.41 4.19
CA THR A 37 -15.25 -3.57 3.73
C THR A 37 -15.31 -4.41 2.46
N PHE A 38 -14.41 -4.18 1.50
CA PHE A 38 -14.31 -4.98 0.28
C PHE A 38 -13.89 -6.42 0.56
N ALA A 39 -12.98 -6.65 1.51
CA ALA A 39 -12.61 -7.99 1.92
C ALA A 39 -13.83 -8.76 2.46
N VAL A 40 -14.57 -8.17 3.39
CA VAL A 40 -15.79 -8.78 3.95
C VAL A 40 -16.84 -9.00 2.86
N ALA A 41 -17.06 -8.02 1.98
CA ALA A 41 -18.01 -8.14 0.88
C ALA A 41 -17.62 -9.27 -0.09
N SER A 42 -16.32 -9.41 -0.41
CA SER A 42 -15.84 -10.44 -1.34
C SER A 42 -16.13 -11.85 -0.84
N LEU A 43 -15.98 -12.12 0.47
CA LEU A 43 -16.29 -13.43 1.07
C LEU A 43 -17.76 -13.84 0.91
N GLY A 44 -18.68 -12.87 0.85
CA GLY A 44 -20.11 -13.13 0.65
C GLY A 44 -20.51 -13.39 -0.81
N THR A 45 -19.56 -13.29 -1.76
CA THR A 45 -19.86 -13.47 -3.19
C THR A 45 -19.63 -14.92 -3.65
N SER A 46 -20.15 -15.25 -4.83
CA SER A 46 -19.88 -16.54 -5.48
C SER A 46 -18.42 -16.70 -5.93
N MET A 47 -17.66 -15.61 -6.08
CA MET A 47 -16.26 -15.64 -6.55
C MET A 47 -15.34 -14.76 -5.69
N PRO A 48 -15.11 -15.09 -4.41
CA PRO A 48 -14.42 -14.18 -3.49
C PRO A 48 -13.00 -13.79 -3.93
N GLN A 49 -12.26 -14.69 -4.59
CA GLN A 49 -10.91 -14.42 -5.10
C GLN A 49 -10.89 -13.36 -6.19
N LEU A 50 -11.83 -13.43 -7.13
CA LEU A 50 -11.91 -12.49 -8.24
C LEU A 50 -12.25 -11.09 -7.72
N TRP A 51 -13.22 -11.01 -6.81
CA TRP A 51 -13.61 -9.74 -6.20
C TRP A 51 -12.51 -9.16 -5.31
N ALA A 52 -11.84 -9.99 -4.52
CA ALA A 52 -10.68 -9.54 -3.74
C ALA A 52 -9.55 -9.02 -4.63
N MET A 53 -9.27 -9.67 -5.76
CA MET A 53 -8.28 -9.21 -6.73
C MET A 53 -8.65 -7.85 -7.33
N ILE A 54 -9.90 -7.69 -7.79
CA ILE A 54 -10.40 -6.41 -8.33
C ILE A 54 -10.27 -5.32 -7.27
N SER A 55 -10.71 -5.57 -6.04
CA SER A 55 -10.60 -4.63 -4.92
C SER A 55 -9.14 -4.26 -4.64
N LEU A 56 -8.21 -5.22 -4.70
CA LEU A 56 -6.79 -4.97 -4.52
C LEU A 56 -6.22 -4.06 -5.63
N VAL A 57 -6.63 -4.26 -6.89
CA VAL A 57 -6.25 -3.37 -8.00
C VAL A 57 -6.75 -1.95 -7.75
N PHE A 58 -8.01 -1.77 -7.34
CA PHE A 58 -8.55 -0.44 -7.01
C PHE A 58 -7.78 0.24 -5.86
N ILE A 59 -7.44 -0.51 -4.82
CA ILE A 59 -6.67 0.00 -3.69
C ILE A 59 -5.26 0.41 -4.11
N VAL A 60 -4.57 -0.42 -4.90
CA VAL A 60 -3.23 -0.12 -5.41
C VAL A 60 -3.26 1.08 -6.34
N ALA A 61 -4.21 1.14 -7.28
CA ALA A 61 -4.36 2.28 -8.17
C ALA A 61 -4.66 3.58 -7.40
N GLY A 62 -5.60 3.54 -6.46
CA GLY A 62 -5.92 4.66 -5.59
C GLY A 62 -4.75 5.11 -4.72
N HIS A 63 -3.97 4.16 -4.20
CA HIS A 63 -2.73 4.43 -3.47
C HIS A 63 -1.70 5.14 -4.35
N VAL A 64 -1.44 4.63 -5.56
CA VAL A 64 -0.45 5.21 -6.48
C VAL A 64 -0.84 6.63 -6.90
N VAL A 65 -2.11 6.85 -7.24
CA VAL A 65 -2.61 8.17 -7.68
C VAL A 65 -2.53 9.19 -6.53
N ASN A 66 -3.03 8.83 -5.34
CA ASN A 66 -3.06 9.78 -4.23
C ASN A 66 -1.70 9.99 -3.57
N LYS A 67 -0.79 9.01 -3.66
CA LYS A 67 0.60 9.17 -3.21
C LYS A 67 1.31 10.28 -3.97
N LYS A 68 1.15 10.35 -5.31
CA LYS A 68 1.76 11.42 -6.12
C LYS A 68 1.27 12.81 -5.72
N GLY A 69 -0.01 12.95 -5.36
CA GLY A 69 -0.58 14.23 -4.95
C GLY A 69 -0.22 14.64 -3.52
N LYS A 70 -0.20 13.69 -2.57
CA LYS A 70 -0.02 13.97 -1.14
C LYS A 70 1.43 13.89 -0.65
N MET A 71 2.37 13.42 -1.48
CA MET A 71 3.81 13.37 -1.17
C MET A 71 4.65 14.21 -2.13
N ALA A 72 4.04 15.18 -2.81
CA ALA A 72 4.71 16.01 -3.82
C ALA A 72 5.92 16.78 -3.25
N THR A 73 5.84 17.27 -2.01
CA THR A 73 6.95 17.98 -1.36
C THR A 73 8.09 17.02 -1.03
N LEU A 74 7.80 15.81 -0.57
CA LEU A 74 8.81 14.78 -0.35
C LEU A 74 9.50 14.36 -1.67
N GLU A 75 8.74 14.16 -2.74
CA GLU A 75 9.30 13.86 -4.06
C GLU A 75 10.19 15.00 -4.58
N ARG A 76 9.80 16.25 -4.33
CA ARG A 76 10.61 17.43 -4.67
C ARG A 76 11.92 17.47 -3.88
N VAL A 77 11.89 17.20 -2.57
CA VAL A 77 13.07 17.12 -1.71
C VAL A 77 14.02 16.01 -2.17
N VAL A 78 13.49 14.83 -2.51
CA VAL A 78 14.29 13.71 -3.06
C VAL A 78 14.91 14.08 -4.41
N ALA A 79 14.16 14.76 -5.28
CA ALA A 79 14.67 15.22 -6.57
C ALA A 79 15.76 16.30 -6.43
N LEU A 80 15.59 17.22 -5.46
CA LEU A 80 16.58 18.26 -5.15
C LEU A 80 17.85 17.67 -4.54
N ARG A 81 17.73 16.66 -3.66
CA ARG A 81 18.89 15.89 -3.16
C ARG A 81 19.68 15.29 -4.31
N LYS A 82 19.01 14.58 -5.22
CA LYS A 82 19.67 13.94 -6.38
C LYS A 82 20.39 14.91 -7.30
N LYS A 83 19.97 16.18 -7.33
CA LYS A 83 20.57 17.22 -8.18
C LYS A 83 21.68 18.02 -7.51
N SER A 84 21.63 18.20 -6.20
CA SER A 84 22.52 19.13 -5.48
C SER A 84 23.53 18.45 -4.56
N ASP A 85 23.38 17.15 -4.29
CA ASP A 85 24.15 16.35 -3.33
C ASP A 85 24.32 17.04 -1.95
N SER A 86 23.38 17.92 -1.61
CA SER A 86 23.46 18.73 -0.39
C SER A 86 23.04 17.93 0.84
N GLU A 87 23.86 18.02 1.90
CA GLU A 87 23.61 17.39 3.19
C GLU A 87 22.27 17.84 3.80
N TYR A 88 21.83 19.06 3.52
CA TYR A 88 20.53 19.57 3.95
C TYR A 88 19.38 18.70 3.44
N TYR A 89 19.32 18.45 2.13
CA TYR A 89 18.24 17.63 1.55
C TYR A 89 18.35 16.16 1.95
N ALA A 90 19.56 15.66 2.24
CA ALA A 90 19.76 14.33 2.79
C ALA A 90 19.18 14.18 4.20
N PHE A 91 19.36 15.20 5.06
CA PHE A 91 18.78 15.24 6.40
C PHE A 91 17.23 15.29 6.34
N VAL A 92 16.68 16.19 5.52
CA VAL A 92 15.23 16.34 5.38
C VAL A 92 14.58 15.07 4.83
N GLU A 93 15.18 14.40 3.82
CA GLU A 93 14.68 13.12 3.31
C GLU A 93 14.67 12.03 4.39
N LYS A 94 15.78 11.91 5.15
CA LYS A 94 15.92 10.88 6.19
C LYS A 94 14.85 11.04 7.27
N GLU A 95 14.62 12.27 7.72
CA GLU A 95 13.64 12.55 8.77
C GLU A 95 12.20 12.45 8.27
N ALA A 96 11.95 12.84 7.02
CA ALA A 96 10.65 12.65 6.37
C ALA A 96 10.27 11.16 6.30
N ARG A 97 11.20 10.30 5.88
CA ARG A 97 10.99 8.84 5.84
C ARG A 97 10.78 8.26 7.23
N ARG A 98 11.44 8.79 8.25
CA ARG A 98 11.28 8.37 9.65
C ARG A 98 9.91 8.75 10.21
N THR A 99 9.30 9.82 9.70
CA THR A 99 7.97 10.28 10.10
C THR A 99 6.86 9.33 9.59
N ILE A 100 7.09 8.64 8.47
CA ILE A 100 6.16 7.63 7.93
C ILE A 100 6.18 6.40 8.83
N SER A 101 5.13 6.20 9.62
CA SER A 101 5.05 5.08 10.55
C SER A 101 4.08 4.02 10.07
N VAL A 102 4.60 2.82 9.77
CA VAL A 102 3.77 1.65 9.45
C VAL A 102 2.78 1.32 10.58
N LYS A 103 3.19 1.54 11.84
CA LYS A 103 2.32 1.36 13.02
C LYS A 103 1.14 2.34 13.05
N ARG A 104 1.26 3.50 12.38
CA ARG A 104 0.15 4.43 12.24
C ARG A 104 -0.77 4.06 11.08
N SER A 105 -0.39 3.10 10.22
CA SER A 105 -1.20 2.65 9.08
C SER A 105 -1.87 1.28 9.31
N ILE A 106 -2.16 0.92 10.56
CA ILE A 106 -2.70 -0.42 10.92
C ILE A 106 -3.99 -0.78 10.14
N PRO A 107 -5.02 0.08 10.07
CA PRO A 107 -6.23 -0.23 9.30
C PRO A 107 -5.96 -0.55 7.83
N PHE A 108 -5.06 0.23 7.19
CA PHE A 108 -4.63 -0.04 5.82
C PHE A 108 -3.94 -1.39 5.68
N VAL A 109 -2.99 -1.68 6.57
CA VAL A 109 -2.25 -2.95 6.56
C VAL A 109 -3.20 -4.13 6.76
N ILE A 110 -4.12 -4.05 7.73
CA ILE A 110 -5.10 -5.12 7.98
C ILE A 110 -5.98 -5.33 6.76
N GLY A 111 -6.57 -4.26 6.20
CA GLY A 111 -7.44 -4.38 5.03
C GLY A 111 -6.72 -4.95 3.81
N TYR A 112 -5.50 -4.48 3.54
CA TYR A 112 -4.67 -4.97 2.44
C TYR A 112 -4.27 -6.44 2.64
N VAL A 113 -3.76 -6.80 3.82
CA VAL A 113 -3.36 -8.18 4.14
C VAL A 113 -4.57 -9.11 4.05
N THR A 114 -5.74 -8.69 4.53
CA THR A 114 -6.95 -9.51 4.43
C THR A 114 -7.32 -9.81 2.97
N LEU A 115 -7.26 -8.82 2.07
CA LEU A 115 -7.51 -9.04 0.64
C LEU A 115 -6.49 -9.98 -0.01
N VAL A 116 -5.20 -9.83 0.33
CA VAL A 116 -4.15 -10.73 -0.16
C VAL A 116 -4.39 -12.16 0.35
N VAL A 117 -4.77 -12.33 1.61
CA VAL A 117 -5.12 -13.64 2.17
C VAL A 117 -6.33 -14.22 1.46
N ILE A 118 -7.39 -13.45 1.18
CA ILE A 118 -8.56 -13.96 0.45
C ILE A 118 -8.19 -14.42 -0.97
N MET A 119 -7.28 -13.70 -1.64
CA MET A 119 -6.78 -14.06 -2.97
C MET A 119 -5.92 -15.33 -2.94
N LEU A 120 -5.07 -15.50 -1.92
CA LEU A 120 -4.12 -16.61 -1.80
C LEU A 120 -4.61 -17.77 -0.93
N ALA A 121 -5.79 -17.66 -0.30
CA ALA A 121 -6.34 -18.68 0.59
C ALA A 121 -6.30 -20.11 0.02
N PRO A 122 -6.56 -20.34 -1.29
CA PRO A 122 -6.47 -21.69 -1.87
C PRO A 122 -5.09 -22.34 -1.78
N ALA A 123 -4.04 -21.52 -1.83
CA ALA A 123 -2.66 -21.97 -1.77
C ALA A 123 -2.10 -22.03 -0.34
N LEU A 124 -2.73 -21.30 0.59
CA LEU A 124 -2.23 -21.13 1.96
C LEU A 124 -3.01 -21.95 3.01
N MET A 125 -4.23 -22.38 2.71
CA MET A 125 -5.12 -23.02 3.67
C MET A 125 -5.48 -24.46 3.27
N PRO A 126 -5.76 -25.34 4.25
CA PRO A 126 -6.28 -26.68 3.98
C PRO A 126 -7.59 -26.63 3.20
N GLY A 127 -7.84 -27.64 2.36
CA GLY A 127 -9.01 -27.72 1.48
C GLY A 127 -10.34 -27.53 2.20
N ASP A 128 -10.49 -28.03 3.43
CA ASP A 128 -11.74 -27.91 4.22
C ASP A 128 -12.10 -26.45 4.53
N TRP A 129 -11.09 -25.62 4.84
CA TRP A 129 -11.28 -24.19 5.08
C TRP A 129 -11.61 -23.43 3.80
N VAL A 130 -10.99 -23.83 2.68
CA VAL A 130 -11.29 -23.28 1.36
C VAL A 130 -12.72 -23.67 0.95
N SER A 131 -13.15 -24.90 1.21
CA SER A 131 -14.52 -25.34 0.92
C SER A 131 -15.55 -24.63 1.81
N PHE A 132 -15.23 -24.38 3.08
CA PHE A 132 -16.09 -23.63 3.99
C PHE A 132 -16.25 -22.16 3.57
N LEU A 133 -15.15 -21.49 3.20
CA LEU A 133 -15.16 -20.07 2.85
C LEU A 133 -15.56 -19.79 1.39
N TYR A 134 -15.37 -20.76 0.48
CA TYR A 134 -15.53 -20.56 -0.98
C TYR A 134 -16.50 -21.57 -1.63
N GLY A 135 -17.17 -22.44 -0.86
CA GLY A 135 -18.26 -23.28 -1.37
C GLY A 135 -17.84 -24.49 -2.23
N GLY A 136 -16.57 -24.88 -2.21
CA GLY A 136 -16.16 -26.22 -2.66
C GLY A 136 -14.98 -26.29 -3.63
N LYS A 137 -14.69 -25.26 -4.44
CA LYS A 137 -13.47 -25.20 -5.27
C LYS A 137 -12.96 -23.77 -5.48
N PRO A 138 -11.65 -23.53 -5.36
CA PRO A 138 -11.06 -22.23 -5.68
C PRO A 138 -11.14 -21.96 -7.19
N TYR A 139 -11.36 -20.69 -7.56
CA TYR A 139 -11.46 -20.26 -8.96
C TYR A 139 -10.09 -20.10 -9.62
N LEU A 140 -9.09 -19.69 -8.83
CA LEU A 140 -7.70 -19.60 -9.24
C LEU A 140 -6.87 -20.51 -8.33
N ASP A 141 -6.22 -21.50 -8.94
CA ASP A 141 -5.31 -22.42 -8.25
C ASP A 141 -3.85 -22.07 -8.57
N PHE A 142 -3.25 -21.27 -7.67
CA PHE A 142 -1.84 -20.87 -7.79
C PHE A 142 -0.86 -21.97 -7.36
N SER A 143 -1.32 -23.10 -6.81
CA SER A 143 -0.45 -24.24 -6.46
C SER A 143 0.14 -24.92 -7.68
N THR A 144 -0.48 -24.74 -8.85
CA THR A 144 0.02 -25.27 -10.13
C THR A 144 1.12 -24.40 -10.77
N LEU A 145 1.27 -23.15 -10.34
CA LEU A 145 2.26 -22.19 -10.88
C LEU A 145 3.66 -22.37 -10.27
N THR A 146 3.80 -23.08 -9.15
CA THR A 146 5.08 -23.30 -8.45
C THR A 146 5.89 -24.50 -8.95
N LEU A 147 5.39 -25.31 -9.90
CA LEU A 147 6.01 -26.57 -10.33
C LEU A 147 6.64 -26.55 -11.74
N ARG A 148 7.28 -25.45 -12.15
CA ARG A 148 8.02 -25.41 -13.44
C ARG A 148 9.45 -24.88 -13.39
N HIS A 149 10.06 -24.86 -12.20
CA HIS A 149 11.51 -24.68 -12.05
C HIS A 149 12.09 -25.85 -11.24
N GLY A 150 11.99 -27.04 -11.82
CA GLY A 150 12.85 -28.16 -11.43
C GLY A 150 14.21 -27.95 -12.07
N VAL A 151 15.18 -27.50 -11.28
CA VAL A 151 16.60 -27.65 -11.60
C VAL A 151 16.93 -29.12 -11.37
N GLU A 152 17.15 -29.86 -12.46
CA GLU A 152 17.79 -31.18 -12.41
C GLU A 152 19.28 -30.97 -12.11
N ILE A 153 19.77 -31.62 -11.05
CA ILE A 153 21.20 -31.88 -10.82
C ILE A 153 21.46 -33.29 -11.33
#